data_AF-A0A8J9VRF0-F1
#
_entry.id   AF-A0A8J9VRF0-F1
#
_cell.length_a   1.000
_cell.length_b   1.000
_cell.length_c   1.000
_cell.angle_alpha   90.00
_cell.angle_beta   90.00
_cell.angle_gamma   90.00
#
_symmetry.space_group_name_H-M   'P 1'
#
loop_
_entity.id
_entity.type
_entity.pdbx_description
1 polymer ?
#
loop_
_entity_poly.entity_id
_entity_poly.type
_entity_poly.pdbx_seq_one_letter_code
_entity_poly.pdbx_strand_id
1 'polypeptide(L)'
;MATFLTYSFLLTTMGILTVGFQIDKETADRFRRNAQTQPPTPTSNVPQTVGPTVEETRHQYYISRYYPSFPPGGTFREDLTRGDVRTVVRHGSPSVHHRQDKPVGLSFDFKFYGHYVRNISISTSGYLNTGAYPSFVTDTQYVAPLFDSQLDSSLDTEASVRYRDNGTAFTVEWRRLRLGRPPGVCCFTFQATLLQGGRIVFTYLQVPQEGWADARSDVKVGVSDAFKVKKRPAHDPKRERLPVKEYHRVKLDLEKVRSDTIFVLIPQPTCGDMTDCSRCLNSSIEFDCGWCSSLDRCSDGNDWLTTTWNDADCPMQVKNPPCKGLETTSRPSTSPSIYSSTVTSSVHPSLSQEKTNTPHDPIKANPGQRLTPGPKPPNYEVPRKGRSMETDAIVGILVGMFIMIAIIAWTVHICSKKKSEPKVVVVQI
;
A
#
# COMPACT_ATOMS: atom_id res chain seq x y z
N MET A 1 29.64 70.19 61.01
CA MET A 1 28.20 69.87 61.08
C MET A 1 28.08 68.36 60.91
N ALA A 2 28.02 67.62 62.03
CA ALA A 2 26.82 66.89 62.50
C ALA A 2 26.51 65.65 61.60
N THR A 3 27.00 64.43 61.90
CA THR A 3 26.39 63.34 62.74
C THR A 3 25.10 62.75 62.11
N PHE A 4 24.89 61.45 61.84
CA PHE A 4 24.87 60.22 62.68
C PHE A 4 24.87 58.96 61.75
N LEU A 5 25.80 57.99 61.85
CA LEU A 5 25.83 56.74 62.67
C LEU A 5 25.09 55.50 62.05
N THR A 6 25.82 54.52 61.46
CA THR A 6 26.23 53.15 61.98
C THR A 6 25.20 52.04 61.70
N TYR A 7 25.54 50.81 61.26
CA TYR A 7 26.41 49.75 61.82
C TYR A 7 26.84 48.77 60.68
N SER A 8 28.10 48.35 60.49
CA SER A 8 28.91 47.34 61.23
C SER A 8 28.38 45.91 61.05
N PHE A 9 29.14 44.83 60.88
CA PHE A 9 30.54 44.56 60.53
C PHE A 9 30.58 43.07 60.13
N LEU A 10 31.66 42.70 59.46
CA LEU A 10 32.08 41.39 58.94
C LEU A 10 32.26 40.24 59.97
N LEU A 11 32.17 39.02 59.42
CA LEU A 11 33.00 37.80 59.64
C LEU A 11 32.70 36.73 60.74
N THR A 12 32.50 35.49 60.22
CA THR A 12 33.02 34.15 60.63
C THR A 12 32.65 33.48 61.97
N THR A 13 32.12 32.24 61.91
CA THR A 13 32.79 30.94 62.24
C THR A 13 31.79 29.78 62.50
N MET A 14 32.34 28.55 62.44
CA MET A 14 31.77 27.19 62.49
C MET A 14 30.86 26.83 63.70
N GLY A 15 30.07 25.76 63.57
CA GLY A 15 29.76 24.87 64.72
C GLY A 15 28.44 24.09 64.64
N ILE A 16 28.54 22.77 64.50
CA ILE A 16 27.45 21.78 64.64
C ILE A 16 27.00 21.70 66.10
N LEU A 17 25.68 21.61 66.35
CA LEU A 17 25.12 21.09 67.60
C LEU A 17 23.82 20.32 67.32
N THR A 18 23.89 19.01 67.58
CA THR A 18 22.79 18.06 67.67
C THR A 18 21.98 18.31 68.95
N VAL A 19 20.66 18.33 68.86
CA VAL A 19 19.76 18.16 70.02
C VAL A 19 18.79 17.04 69.70
N GLY A 20 18.92 15.94 70.43
CA GLY A 20 18.02 14.79 70.36
C GLY A 20 16.74 15.05 71.14
N PHE A 21 15.60 14.61 70.59
CA PHE A 21 14.36 14.40 71.33
C PHE A 21 14.12 12.89 71.43
N GLN A 22 14.06 12.41 72.67
CA GLN A 22 13.82 11.01 73.02
C GLN A 22 12.32 10.84 73.23
N ILE A 23 11.68 9.99 72.41
CA ILE A 23 10.27 9.63 72.61
C ILE A 23 10.22 8.36 73.45
N ASP A 24 9.45 8.43 74.52
CA ASP A 24 9.28 7.42 75.55
C ASP A 24 8.61 6.14 75.01
N LYS A 25 9.08 4.97 75.49
CA LYS A 25 8.72 3.64 74.93
C LYS A 25 7.26 3.24 75.14
N GLU A 26 6.51 3.95 75.97
CA GLU A 26 5.13 3.60 76.32
C GLU A 26 4.10 4.02 75.26
N THR A 27 4.45 4.95 74.35
CA THR A 27 3.54 5.40 73.28
C THR A 27 3.55 4.46 72.06
N ALA A 28 4.61 3.66 71.88
CA ALA A 28 4.77 2.77 70.74
C ALA A 28 3.91 1.48 70.83
N ASP A 29 3.63 0.99 72.04
CA ASP A 29 2.89 -0.26 72.23
C ASP A 29 1.35 -0.10 72.18
N ARG A 30 0.84 1.13 72.25
CA ARG A 30 -0.60 1.39 72.07
C ARG A 30 -1.02 1.42 70.61
N PHE A 31 -0.13 1.79 69.69
CA PHE A 31 -0.41 1.77 68.25
C PHE A 31 -0.27 0.37 67.62
N ARG A 32 0.49 -0.54 68.24
CA ARG A 32 0.75 -1.89 67.69
C ARG A 32 -0.40 -2.88 67.87
N ARG A 33 -1.34 -2.62 68.78
CA ARG A 33 -2.49 -3.53 69.02
C ARG A 33 -3.70 -3.29 68.10
N ASN A 34 -3.75 -2.19 67.35
CA ASN A 34 -4.85 -1.91 66.40
C ASN A 34 -4.50 -2.22 64.93
N ALA A 35 -3.35 -2.82 64.64
CA ALA A 35 -2.87 -3.06 63.27
C ALA A 35 -2.92 -4.53 62.81
N GLN A 36 -3.69 -5.41 63.48
CA GLN A 36 -3.85 -6.81 63.08
C GLN A 36 -5.32 -7.23 63.07
N THR A 37 -6.09 -6.75 62.10
CA THR A 37 -7.20 -7.48 61.46
C THR A 37 -7.80 -6.60 60.36
N GLN A 38 -7.27 -6.69 59.14
CA GLN A 38 -8.00 -6.41 57.91
C GLN A 38 -7.19 -6.97 56.72
N PRO A 39 -7.78 -7.80 55.83
CA PRO A 39 -7.10 -8.27 54.64
C PRO A 39 -6.84 -7.09 53.68
N PRO A 40 -5.68 -7.01 53.02
CA PRO A 40 -5.33 -5.85 52.20
C PRO A 40 -6.17 -5.82 50.92
N THR A 41 -7.02 -4.81 50.82
CA THR A 41 -7.57 -4.31 49.56
C THR A 41 -6.42 -3.87 48.66
N PRO A 42 -6.33 -4.32 47.39
CA PRO A 42 -5.22 -3.95 46.53
C PRO A 42 -5.36 -2.49 46.10
N THR A 43 -4.65 -1.60 46.79
CA THR A 43 -4.48 -0.21 46.37
C THR A 43 -3.27 -0.14 45.46
N SER A 44 -3.47 -0.41 44.16
CA SER A 44 -2.43 -0.25 43.14
C SER A 44 -2.64 1.07 42.41
N ASN A 45 -2.24 2.19 43.03
CA ASN A 45 -1.91 3.42 42.29
C ASN A 45 -0.44 3.36 41.87
N VAL A 46 -0.14 2.42 40.98
CA VAL A 46 0.95 2.60 40.02
C VAL A 46 0.38 3.50 38.92
N PRO A 47 1.01 4.61 38.51
CA PRO A 47 0.64 5.26 37.27
C PRO A 47 0.85 4.21 36.18
N GLN A 48 -0.23 3.57 35.74
CA GLN A 48 -0.19 2.77 34.54
C GLN A 48 0.22 3.75 33.46
N THR A 49 1.44 3.61 32.94
CA THR A 49 1.80 4.16 31.65
C THR A 49 0.82 3.50 30.69
N VAL A 50 -0.32 4.14 30.45
CA VAL A 50 -1.29 3.71 29.45
C VAL A 50 -0.51 3.76 28.16
N GLY A 51 -0.06 2.58 27.71
CA GLY A 51 0.60 2.45 26.42
C GLY A 51 -0.30 3.05 25.35
N PRO A 52 0.26 3.54 24.23
CA PRO A 52 -0.53 4.12 23.16
C PRO A 52 -1.67 3.17 22.78
N THR A 53 -2.92 3.57 23.05
CA THR A 53 -4.10 2.75 22.76
C THR A 53 -4.20 2.61 21.25
N VAL A 54 -4.03 1.39 20.75
CA VAL A 54 -4.21 1.07 19.33
C VAL A 54 -5.69 1.11 19.04
N GLU A 55 -6.11 2.06 18.19
CA GLU A 55 -7.51 2.14 17.76
C GLU A 55 -7.72 1.25 16.54
N GLU A 56 -8.76 0.42 16.58
CA GLU A 56 -9.11 -0.51 15.51
C GLU A 56 -10.47 -0.15 14.92
N THR A 57 -10.60 -0.18 13.60
CA THR A 57 -11.86 0.00 12.88
C THR A 57 -12.00 -1.08 11.82
N ARG A 58 -13.15 -1.76 11.80
CA ARG A 58 -13.46 -2.81 10.83
C ARG A 58 -14.18 -2.19 9.63
N HIS A 59 -13.68 -2.51 8.43
CA HIS A 59 -14.28 -2.20 7.14
C HIS A 59 -14.47 -3.51 6.39
N GLN A 60 -15.38 -3.59 5.43
CA GLN A 60 -15.74 -4.84 4.75
C GLN A 60 -14.53 -5.64 4.23
N TYR A 61 -13.57 -4.96 3.58
CA TYR A 61 -12.36 -5.61 3.01
C TYR A 61 -11.10 -5.51 3.89
N TYR A 62 -11.08 -4.63 4.90
CA TYR A 62 -9.89 -4.39 5.71
C TYR A 62 -10.23 -4.08 7.16
N ILE A 63 -9.36 -4.46 8.08
CA ILE A 63 -9.30 -3.89 9.43
C ILE A 63 -8.21 -2.83 9.44
N SER A 64 -8.53 -1.59 9.80
CA SER A 64 -7.53 -0.52 9.98
C SER A 64 -7.15 -0.37 11.45
N ARG A 65 -5.85 -0.34 11.74
CA ARG A 65 -5.30 -0.02 13.05
C ARG A 65 -4.53 1.29 13.01
N TYR A 66 -4.77 2.16 13.98
CA TYR A 66 -4.03 3.39 14.20
C TYR A 66 -3.07 3.25 15.36
N TYR A 67 -1.82 3.66 15.15
CA TYR A 67 -0.81 3.77 16.18
C TYR A 67 -0.43 5.25 16.33
N PRO A 68 -0.67 5.87 17.50
CA PRO A 68 -0.38 7.29 17.73
C PRO A 68 1.11 7.60 17.88
N SER A 69 1.95 6.56 17.92
CA SER A 69 3.41 6.66 17.90
C SER A 69 4.03 5.40 17.28
N PHE A 70 5.28 5.51 16.83
CA PHE A 70 6.07 4.33 16.44
C PHE A 70 6.17 3.33 17.60
N PRO A 71 5.90 2.03 17.36
CA PRO A 71 6.15 1.03 18.38
C PRO A 71 7.65 0.95 18.70
N PRO A 72 8.01 0.67 19.97
CA PRO A 72 9.41 0.44 20.36
C PRO A 72 10.05 -0.62 19.44
N GLY A 73 11.19 -0.29 18.82
CA GLY A 73 11.88 -1.18 17.88
C GLY A 73 11.69 -0.86 16.38
N GLY A 74 10.89 0.15 16.01
CA GLY A 74 10.97 0.77 14.68
C GLY A 74 10.48 -0.06 13.48
N THR A 75 9.66 -1.09 13.69
CA THR A 75 9.36 -2.15 12.71
C THR A 75 8.56 -1.74 11.47
N PHE A 76 8.07 -0.50 11.39
CA PHE A 76 7.15 -0.04 10.34
C PHE A 76 7.71 1.07 9.44
N ARG A 77 8.96 1.50 9.67
CA ARG A 77 9.67 2.47 8.84
C ARG A 77 10.77 1.76 8.07
N GLU A 78 10.82 1.99 6.77
CA GLU A 78 11.93 1.50 5.94
C GLU A 78 12.97 2.61 5.74
N ASP A 79 14.25 2.29 5.86
CA ASP A 79 15.33 3.23 5.49
C ASP A 79 15.62 3.14 3.99
N LEU A 80 15.17 4.16 3.23
CA LEU A 80 15.42 4.32 1.80
C LEU A 80 16.60 5.26 1.47
N THR A 81 17.57 5.39 2.37
CA THR A 81 18.80 6.18 2.14
C THR A 81 19.96 5.39 1.53
N ARG A 82 19.97 4.05 1.66
CA ARG A 82 21.07 3.16 1.23
C ARG A 82 20.55 1.93 0.46
N GLY A 83 21.43 1.13 -0.13
CA GLY A 83 21.07 -0.11 -0.84
C GLY A 83 20.34 0.12 -2.18
N ASP A 84 19.64 -0.90 -2.66
CA ASP A 84 19.00 -0.94 -3.99
C ASP A 84 17.72 -0.10 -4.08
N VAL A 85 17.84 1.20 -3.80
CA VAL A 85 16.74 2.18 -3.87
C VAL A 85 16.62 2.71 -5.29
N ARG A 86 15.40 2.70 -5.82
CA ARG A 86 15.06 3.27 -7.12
C ARG A 86 14.37 4.61 -6.94
N THR A 87 14.58 5.51 -7.89
CA THR A 87 14.04 6.87 -7.82
C THR A 87 13.00 7.12 -8.91
N VAL A 88 11.88 7.75 -8.54
CA VAL A 88 10.86 8.26 -9.45
C VAL A 88 11.19 9.71 -9.80
N VAL A 89 11.33 10.55 -8.76
CA VAL A 89 11.74 11.95 -8.87
C VAL A 89 13.07 12.10 -8.15
N ARG A 90 14.14 12.43 -8.89
CA ARG A 90 15.45 12.78 -8.32
C ARG A 90 15.48 14.25 -7.91
N HIS A 91 16.38 14.58 -6.99
CA HIS A 91 16.77 15.95 -6.69
C HIS A 91 17.01 16.74 -7.97
N GLY A 92 16.40 17.93 -8.09
CA GLY A 92 16.52 18.80 -9.27
C GLY A 92 15.85 18.30 -10.56
N SER A 93 14.94 17.31 -10.50
CA SER A 93 14.28 16.80 -11.72
C SER A 93 13.36 17.84 -12.37
N PRO A 94 13.32 17.94 -13.73
CA PRO A 94 12.41 18.80 -14.47
C PRO A 94 10.93 18.66 -14.08
N SER A 95 10.16 19.76 -14.18
CA SER A 95 8.72 19.85 -13.83
C SER A 95 7.84 18.74 -14.43
N VAL A 96 8.20 18.22 -15.61
CA VAL A 96 7.48 17.13 -16.30
C VAL A 96 7.45 15.83 -15.48
N HIS A 97 8.51 15.53 -14.71
CA HIS A 97 8.57 14.33 -13.87
C HIS A 97 7.67 14.41 -12.63
N HIS A 98 7.16 15.59 -12.29
CA HIS A 98 6.28 15.81 -11.14
C HIS A 98 4.80 15.58 -11.45
N ARG A 99 4.45 15.29 -12.71
CA ARG A 99 3.06 15.08 -13.17
C ARG A 99 2.82 13.74 -13.87
N GLN A 100 3.77 12.81 -13.79
CA GLN A 100 3.66 11.51 -14.45
C GLN A 100 3.79 10.38 -13.43
N ASP A 101 2.79 9.51 -13.42
CA ASP A 101 2.86 8.28 -12.64
C ASP A 101 3.89 7.33 -13.24
N LYS A 102 4.71 6.70 -12.39
CA LYS A 102 5.73 5.73 -12.81
C LYS A 102 5.19 4.30 -12.71
N PRO A 103 5.03 3.56 -13.82
CA PRO A 103 4.65 2.15 -13.78
C PRO A 103 5.72 1.31 -13.09
N VAL A 104 5.29 0.38 -12.23
CA VAL A 104 6.16 -0.57 -11.53
C VAL A 104 5.47 -1.93 -11.46
N GLY A 105 6.21 -2.98 -11.80
CA GLY A 105 5.81 -4.36 -11.52
C GLY A 105 6.39 -4.81 -10.18
N LEU A 106 5.52 -5.24 -9.27
CA LEU A 106 5.88 -5.86 -8.00
C LEU A 106 6.54 -7.22 -8.25
N SER A 107 7.53 -7.56 -7.43
CA SER A 107 8.20 -8.85 -7.45
C SER A 107 7.35 -10.00 -6.86
N PHE A 108 6.21 -9.68 -6.24
CA PHE A 108 5.29 -10.62 -5.60
C PHE A 108 3.82 -10.31 -5.94
N ASP A 109 2.94 -11.29 -5.73
CA ASP A 109 1.49 -11.09 -5.80
C ASP A 109 0.99 -10.34 -4.56
N PHE A 110 0.50 -9.12 -4.75
CA PHE A 110 -0.05 -8.32 -3.66
C PHE A 110 -1.58 -8.47 -3.60
N LYS A 111 -2.11 -9.00 -2.50
CA LYS A 111 -3.56 -9.11 -2.28
C LYS A 111 -4.15 -7.74 -1.94
N PHE A 112 -4.95 -7.19 -2.86
CA PHE A 112 -5.67 -5.93 -2.74
C PHE A 112 -7.17 -6.19 -2.95
N TYR A 113 -8.03 -5.88 -1.98
CA TYR A 113 -9.48 -6.07 -2.13
C TYR A 113 -9.89 -7.49 -2.59
N GLY A 114 -9.23 -8.51 -2.06
CA GLY A 114 -9.53 -9.91 -2.39
C GLY A 114 -9.00 -10.40 -3.74
N HIS A 115 -8.18 -9.62 -4.45
CA HIS A 115 -7.54 -10.07 -5.70
C HIS A 115 -6.07 -9.70 -5.76
N TYR A 116 -5.31 -10.37 -6.62
CA TYR A 116 -3.87 -10.17 -6.71
C TYR A 116 -3.52 -9.12 -7.76
N VAL A 117 -2.68 -8.17 -7.36
CA VAL A 117 -2.15 -7.10 -8.22
C VAL A 117 -0.63 -7.23 -8.26
N ARG A 118 -0.06 -7.15 -9.47
CA ARG A 118 1.40 -7.02 -9.67
C ARG A 118 1.79 -5.71 -10.33
N ASN A 119 0.95 -5.15 -11.19
CA ASN A 119 1.27 -3.95 -11.93
C ASN A 119 0.60 -2.76 -11.26
N ILE A 120 1.40 -1.84 -10.74
CA ILE A 120 0.94 -0.61 -10.10
C ILE A 120 1.63 0.59 -10.76
N SER A 121 1.22 1.81 -10.40
CA SER A 121 1.95 3.02 -10.74
C SER A 121 2.14 3.91 -9.52
N ILE A 122 3.33 4.49 -9.37
CA ILE A 122 3.66 5.42 -8.29
C ILE A 122 3.34 6.84 -8.77
N SER A 123 2.41 7.52 -8.10
CA SER A 123 2.12 8.93 -8.38
C SER A 123 2.96 9.85 -7.50
N THR A 124 3.40 10.98 -8.04
CA THR A 124 4.09 12.03 -7.28
C THR A 124 3.16 12.78 -6.33
N SER A 125 1.84 12.70 -6.54
CA SER A 125 0.79 13.28 -5.68
C SER A 125 0.45 12.42 -4.45
N GLY A 126 1.36 11.53 -4.02
CA GLY A 126 1.28 10.84 -2.72
C GLY A 126 0.42 9.58 -2.66
N TYR A 127 0.22 8.88 -3.79
CA TYR A 127 -0.53 7.62 -3.84
C TYR A 127 0.05 6.62 -4.85
N LEU A 128 -0.36 5.35 -4.70
CA LEU A 128 -0.13 4.29 -5.67
C LEU A 128 -1.44 4.01 -6.40
N ASN A 129 -1.39 3.91 -7.72
CA ASN A 129 -2.50 3.48 -8.56
C ASN A 129 -2.43 1.97 -8.79
N THR A 130 -3.50 1.25 -8.48
CA THR A 130 -3.61 -0.21 -8.66
C THR A 130 -4.35 -0.61 -9.94
N GLY A 131 -4.94 0.35 -10.65
CA GLY A 131 -5.62 0.13 -11.92
C GLY A 131 -4.67 -0.10 -13.09
N ALA A 132 -5.21 -0.66 -14.18
CA ALA A 132 -4.42 -0.94 -15.38
C ALA A 132 -3.84 0.35 -16.00
N TYR A 133 -2.52 0.39 -16.20
CA TYR A 133 -1.81 1.50 -16.83
C TYR A 133 -1.96 1.51 -18.37
N PRO A 134 -2.08 2.69 -19.02
CA PRO A 134 -2.30 4.00 -18.42
C PRO A 134 -3.69 4.07 -17.80
N SER A 135 -3.72 4.34 -16.49
CA SER A 135 -4.96 4.43 -15.75
C SER A 135 -5.42 5.88 -15.83
N PHE A 136 -6.40 6.15 -16.69
CA PHE A 136 -7.08 7.45 -16.75
C PHE A 136 -8.09 7.64 -15.61
N VAL A 137 -8.10 6.73 -14.62
CA VAL A 137 -9.07 6.66 -13.53
C VAL A 137 -8.33 6.63 -12.20
N THR A 138 -7.47 7.63 -12.01
CA THR A 138 -6.60 7.83 -10.85
C THR A 138 -7.36 8.04 -9.54
N ASP A 139 -8.64 8.42 -9.59
CA ASP A 139 -9.40 8.81 -8.42
C ASP A 139 -10.18 7.71 -7.69
N THR A 140 -10.22 6.50 -8.24
CA THR A 140 -11.09 5.42 -7.72
C THR A 140 -10.37 4.10 -7.42
N GLN A 141 -9.13 3.92 -7.92
CA GLN A 141 -8.29 2.75 -7.68
C GLN A 141 -6.94 3.18 -7.11
N TYR A 142 -6.82 3.20 -5.79
CA TYR A 142 -5.63 3.74 -5.14
C TYR A 142 -5.30 3.11 -3.80
N VAL A 143 -4.01 3.18 -3.46
CA VAL A 143 -3.46 3.08 -2.11
C VAL A 143 -2.84 4.44 -1.77
N ALA A 144 -3.48 5.21 -0.89
CA ALA A 144 -3.16 6.61 -0.64
C ALA A 144 -2.80 6.83 0.84
N PRO A 145 -1.51 6.84 1.21
CA PRO A 145 -1.09 7.36 2.50
C PRO A 145 -1.40 8.86 2.64
N LEU A 146 -1.32 9.64 1.56
CA LEU A 146 -1.73 11.04 1.49
C LEU A 146 -1.86 11.46 0.02
N PHE A 147 -3.06 11.37 -0.55
CA PHE A 147 -3.33 11.81 -1.91
C PHE A 147 -3.87 13.23 -1.91
N ASP A 148 -3.11 14.17 -2.50
CA ASP A 148 -3.54 15.53 -2.78
C ASP A 148 -3.01 16.00 -4.15
N SER A 149 -3.87 16.62 -4.95
CA SER A 149 -3.51 17.24 -6.24
C SER A 149 -2.52 18.40 -6.12
N GLN A 150 -2.45 19.04 -4.95
CA GLN A 150 -1.56 20.18 -4.68
C GLN A 150 -0.19 19.74 -4.17
N LEU A 151 0.02 18.46 -3.83
CA LEU A 151 1.34 17.96 -3.48
C LEU A 151 2.28 18.04 -4.69
N ASP A 152 3.37 18.77 -4.53
CA ASP A 152 4.33 19.06 -5.60
C ASP A 152 5.76 18.94 -5.06
N SER A 153 6.50 17.97 -5.61
CA SER A 153 7.91 17.76 -5.31
C SER A 153 8.85 18.74 -6.04
N SER A 154 8.36 19.62 -6.92
CA SER A 154 9.18 20.61 -7.61
C SER A 154 9.43 21.87 -6.78
N LEU A 155 8.65 22.07 -5.71
CA LEU A 155 8.68 23.26 -4.86
C LEU A 155 9.76 23.23 -3.76
N ASP A 156 10.45 22.09 -3.60
CA ASP A 156 11.59 21.92 -2.70
C ASP A 156 12.68 21.15 -3.45
N THR A 157 13.88 21.73 -3.55
CA THR A 157 15.01 21.10 -4.25
C THR A 157 15.40 19.77 -3.61
N GLU A 158 15.17 19.61 -2.30
CA GLU A 158 15.49 18.41 -1.52
C GLU A 158 14.39 17.34 -1.53
N ALA A 159 13.28 17.62 -2.22
CA ALA A 159 12.19 16.68 -2.38
C ALA A 159 12.57 15.51 -3.28
N SER A 160 12.00 14.35 -3.01
CA SER A 160 12.23 13.15 -3.81
C SER A 160 11.11 12.14 -3.62
N VAL A 161 10.87 11.32 -4.65
CA VAL A 161 10.01 10.14 -4.56
C VAL A 161 10.85 8.91 -4.88
N ARG A 162 10.94 7.98 -3.93
CA ARG A 162 11.82 6.81 -3.98
C ARG A 162 11.07 5.56 -3.60
N TYR A 163 11.55 4.41 -4.06
CA TYR A 163 10.97 3.13 -3.67
C TYR A 163 12.00 2.00 -3.63
N ARG A 164 11.65 0.93 -2.91
CA ARG A 164 12.36 -0.34 -2.86
C ARG A 164 11.37 -1.49 -2.95
N ASP A 165 11.76 -2.52 -3.68
CA ASP A 165 11.09 -3.81 -3.69
C ASP A 165 12.11 -4.86 -3.24
N ASN A 166 11.82 -5.59 -2.16
CA ASN A 166 12.73 -6.59 -1.60
C ASN A 166 12.24 -8.04 -1.76
N GLY A 167 11.20 -8.29 -2.56
CA GLY A 167 10.62 -9.64 -2.72
C GLY A 167 9.44 -9.94 -1.81
N THR A 168 9.35 -9.29 -0.66
CA THR A 168 8.29 -9.52 0.35
C THR A 168 7.56 -8.25 0.79
N ALA A 169 8.19 -7.10 0.56
CA ALA A 169 7.66 -5.78 0.81
C ALA A 169 8.07 -4.82 -0.32
N PHE A 170 7.12 -3.96 -0.68
CA PHE A 170 7.32 -2.86 -1.61
C PHE A 170 7.02 -1.54 -0.89
N THR A 171 8.04 -0.71 -0.69
CA THR A 171 7.92 0.56 0.03
C THR A 171 8.18 1.74 -0.88
N VAL A 172 7.31 2.73 -0.86
CA VAL A 172 7.50 4.04 -1.49
C VAL A 172 7.58 5.12 -0.43
N GLU A 173 8.53 6.03 -0.57
CA GLU A 173 8.65 7.24 0.23
C GLU A 173 8.44 8.48 -0.64
N TRP A 174 7.55 9.34 -0.20
CA TRP A 174 7.42 10.73 -0.67
C TRP A 174 8.09 11.60 0.37
N ARG A 175 9.23 12.20 0.02
CA ARG A 175 10.08 12.94 0.96
C ARG A 175 10.04 14.43 0.67
N ARG A 176 9.75 15.22 1.70
CA ARG A 176 9.73 16.70 1.68
C ARG A 176 8.84 17.31 0.59
N LEU A 177 7.68 16.74 0.35
CA LEU A 177 6.71 17.34 -0.57
C LEU A 177 6.10 18.60 0.06
N ARG A 178 5.70 19.54 -0.80
CA ARG A 178 5.03 20.79 -0.44
C ARG A 178 3.66 20.87 -1.09
N LEU A 179 2.76 21.63 -0.49
CA LEU A 179 1.54 22.03 -1.20
C LEU A 179 1.83 23.26 -2.07
N GLY A 180 1.35 23.24 -3.31
CA GLY A 180 1.29 24.42 -4.16
C GLY A 180 0.28 25.44 -3.67
N ARG A 181 -0.80 24.98 -3.02
CA ARG A 181 -1.85 25.81 -2.40
C ARG A 181 -2.43 25.11 -1.16
N PRO A 182 -2.61 25.80 -0.02
CA PRO A 182 -2.09 27.14 0.26
C PRO A 182 -0.54 27.14 0.32
N PRO A 183 0.11 28.26 -0.06
CA PRO A 183 1.57 28.34 -0.04
C PRO A 183 2.10 28.28 1.41
N GLY A 184 3.32 27.76 1.57
CA GLY A 184 4.00 27.71 2.88
C GLY A 184 3.74 26.45 3.71
N VAL A 185 2.76 25.61 3.33
CA VAL A 185 2.53 24.32 4.00
C VAL A 185 3.62 23.32 3.56
N CYS A 186 4.61 23.15 4.42
CA CYS A 186 5.74 22.24 4.25
C CYS A 186 6.13 21.63 5.60
N CYS A 187 6.63 20.40 5.67
CA CYS A 187 6.94 19.49 4.57
C CYS A 187 6.38 18.12 4.89
N PHE A 188 5.84 17.44 3.88
CA PHE A 188 5.31 16.11 4.04
C PHE A 188 6.39 15.08 3.74
N THR A 189 6.66 14.20 4.69
CA THR A 189 7.46 12.99 4.49
C THR A 189 6.68 11.80 5.02
N PHE A 190 6.33 10.87 4.13
CA PHE A 190 5.54 9.70 4.48
C PHE A 190 5.86 8.53 3.55
N GLN A 191 5.50 7.34 4.01
CA GLN A 191 5.71 6.09 3.29
C GLN A 191 4.40 5.30 3.15
N ALA A 192 4.31 4.53 2.07
CA ALA A 192 3.40 3.41 1.94
C ALA A 192 4.19 2.13 1.71
N THR A 193 3.91 1.09 2.48
CA THR A 193 4.48 -0.24 2.31
C THR A 193 3.38 -1.24 2.00
N LEU A 194 3.50 -1.93 0.86
CA LEU A 194 2.69 -3.09 0.49
C LEU A 194 3.45 -4.35 0.88
N LEU A 195 2.86 -5.22 1.69
CA LEU A 195 3.46 -6.49 2.08
C LEU A 195 2.82 -7.63 1.29
N GLN A 196 3.60 -8.68 0.98
CA GLN A 196 3.13 -9.86 0.22
C GLN A 196 1.83 -10.46 0.75
N GLY A 197 1.62 -10.47 2.08
CA GLY A 197 0.38 -10.93 2.70
C GLY A 197 -0.84 -10.01 2.54
N GLY A 198 -0.76 -8.95 1.74
CA GLY A 198 -1.85 -7.99 1.50
C GLY A 198 -1.99 -6.89 2.56
N ARG A 199 -1.13 -6.89 3.60
CA ARG A 199 -1.09 -5.80 4.57
C ARG A 199 -0.55 -4.53 3.91
N ILE A 200 -1.12 -3.39 4.30
CA ILE A 200 -0.70 -2.06 3.86
C ILE A 200 -0.32 -1.26 5.10
N VAL A 201 0.84 -0.61 5.06
CA VAL A 201 1.31 0.25 6.16
C VAL A 201 1.52 1.66 5.63
N PHE A 202 0.87 2.64 6.26
CA PHE A 202 1.14 4.06 6.05
C PHE A 202 1.93 4.58 7.24
N THR A 203 3.06 5.19 6.97
CA THR A 203 3.96 5.71 7.99
C THR A 203 4.17 7.20 7.75
N TYR A 204 3.86 8.04 8.73
CA TYR A 204 4.02 9.49 8.62
C TYR A 204 5.25 9.93 9.40
N LEU A 205 6.33 10.27 8.70
CA LEU A 205 7.59 10.65 9.32
C LEU A 205 7.61 12.15 9.65
N GLN A 206 6.99 12.96 8.80
CA GLN A 206 6.88 14.40 9.00
C GLN A 206 5.59 14.90 8.35
N VAL A 207 4.75 15.56 9.14
CA VAL A 207 3.53 16.24 8.68
C VAL A 207 3.52 17.64 9.31
N PRO A 208 3.33 18.72 8.53
CA PRO A 208 3.22 20.06 9.09
C PRO A 208 2.02 20.18 10.03
N GLN A 209 2.19 20.91 11.13
CA GLN A 209 1.07 21.24 12.03
C GLN A 209 0.36 22.52 11.60
N GLU A 210 1.13 23.54 11.19
CA GLU A 210 0.60 24.83 10.75
C GLU A 210 0.07 24.76 9.31
N GLY A 211 -1.11 25.33 9.07
CA GLY A 211 -1.77 25.38 7.76
C GLY A 211 -2.26 24.03 7.21
N TRP A 212 -1.82 22.90 7.78
CA TRP A 212 -2.25 21.57 7.36
C TRP A 212 -3.72 21.33 7.61
N ALA A 213 -4.26 21.75 8.76
CA ALA A 213 -5.67 21.53 9.12
C ALA A 213 -6.63 22.12 8.08
N ASP A 214 -6.36 23.33 7.61
CA ASP A 214 -7.18 24.02 6.61
C ASP A 214 -6.98 23.47 5.19
N ALA A 215 -5.83 22.85 4.93
CA ALA A 215 -5.50 22.29 3.62
C ALA A 215 -6.08 20.88 3.37
N ARG A 216 -6.76 20.25 4.34
CA ARG A 216 -7.18 18.83 4.23
C ARG A 216 -8.46 18.58 3.42
N SER A 217 -9.20 19.61 2.98
CA SER A 217 -10.57 19.43 2.45
C SER A 217 -10.69 18.46 1.27
N ASP A 218 -9.65 18.39 0.43
CA ASP A 218 -9.62 17.54 -0.76
C ASP A 218 -8.66 16.35 -0.64
N VAL A 219 -8.03 16.17 0.52
CA VAL A 219 -7.05 15.11 0.77
C VAL A 219 -7.76 13.77 0.93
N LYS A 220 -7.23 12.73 0.28
CA LYS A 220 -7.67 11.34 0.47
C LYS A 220 -6.59 10.55 1.21
N VAL A 221 -6.98 9.88 2.29
CA VAL A 221 -6.13 8.91 3.00
C VAL A 221 -6.91 7.62 3.18
N GLY A 222 -6.31 6.51 2.74
CA GLY A 222 -6.94 5.20 2.74
C GLY A 222 -6.75 4.43 1.44
N VAL A 223 -7.69 3.54 1.14
CA VAL A 223 -7.62 2.66 -0.03
C VAL A 223 -8.97 2.57 -0.73
N SER A 224 -8.97 2.48 -2.05
CA SER A 224 -10.18 2.40 -2.86
C SER A 224 -9.98 1.46 -4.02
N ASP A 225 -11.03 0.74 -4.38
CA ASP A 225 -11.02 -0.04 -5.62
C ASP A 225 -12.36 0.03 -6.38
N ALA A 226 -12.26 -0.26 -7.66
CA ALA A 226 -13.33 -0.05 -8.62
C ALA A 226 -13.19 -1.01 -9.82
N PHE A 227 -14.28 -1.23 -10.56
CA PHE A 227 -14.27 -2.01 -11.79
C PHE A 227 -14.74 -1.20 -13.00
N LYS A 228 -14.21 -1.55 -14.18
CA LYS A 228 -14.61 -0.94 -15.46
C LYS A 228 -15.90 -1.61 -15.96
N VAL A 229 -16.91 -0.80 -16.25
CA VAL A 229 -18.17 -1.27 -16.85
C VAL A 229 -17.95 -1.46 -18.35
N LYS A 230 -18.24 -2.65 -18.90
CA LYS A 230 -18.04 -2.93 -20.34
C LYS A 230 -19.02 -2.17 -21.25
N LYS A 231 -20.24 -1.90 -20.79
CA LYS A 231 -21.28 -1.24 -21.60
C LYS A 231 -21.21 0.28 -21.46
N ARG A 232 -21.30 0.99 -22.59
CA ARG A 232 -21.48 2.44 -22.59
C ARG A 232 -22.91 2.77 -22.13
N PRO A 233 -23.12 3.87 -21.39
CA PRO A 233 -24.46 4.33 -21.08
C PRO A 233 -25.26 4.55 -22.36
N ALA A 234 -26.52 4.09 -22.40
CA ALA A 234 -27.39 4.27 -23.56
C ALA A 234 -27.59 5.75 -23.93
N HIS A 235 -27.52 6.63 -22.93
CA HIS A 235 -27.64 8.09 -23.09
C HIS A 235 -26.36 8.77 -23.61
N ASP A 236 -25.21 8.10 -23.59
CA ASP A 236 -23.95 8.64 -24.13
C ASP A 236 -23.11 7.53 -24.80
N PRO A 237 -23.55 7.04 -25.97
CA PRO A 237 -22.84 5.99 -26.70
C PRO A 237 -21.53 6.48 -27.32
N LYS A 238 -21.33 7.80 -27.43
CA LYS A 238 -20.11 8.43 -27.96
C LYS A 238 -19.01 8.57 -26.91
N ARG A 239 -19.30 8.32 -25.63
CA ARG A 239 -18.30 8.32 -24.56
C ARG A 239 -17.13 7.42 -24.92
N GLU A 240 -15.99 8.03 -25.17
CA GLU A 240 -14.76 7.32 -25.54
C GLU A 240 -14.25 6.43 -24.39
N ARG A 241 -14.55 6.82 -23.14
CA ARG A 241 -14.10 6.14 -21.92
C ARG A 241 -15.24 5.41 -21.22
N LEU A 242 -15.02 4.13 -20.94
CA LEU A 242 -15.94 3.32 -20.15
C LEU A 242 -16.09 3.87 -18.72
N PRO A 243 -17.31 3.86 -18.13
CA PRO A 243 -17.48 4.27 -16.75
C PRO A 243 -16.80 3.30 -15.79
N VAL A 244 -16.31 3.82 -14.68
CA VAL A 244 -15.74 3.04 -13.59
C VAL A 244 -16.66 3.16 -12.39
N LYS A 245 -16.98 2.02 -11.78
CA LYS A 245 -17.82 1.94 -10.60
C LYS A 245 -16.94 1.58 -9.40
N GLU A 246 -16.80 2.51 -8.47
CA GLU A 246 -16.24 2.26 -7.16
C GLU A 246 -17.19 1.36 -6.38
N TYR A 247 -16.66 0.25 -5.87
CA TYR A 247 -17.46 -0.69 -5.09
C TYR A 247 -17.17 -0.60 -3.59
N HIS A 248 -15.97 -0.17 -3.20
CA HIS A 248 -15.65 0.06 -1.80
C HIS A 248 -14.48 1.04 -1.63
N ARG A 249 -14.54 1.83 -0.55
CA ARG A 249 -13.50 2.75 -0.13
C ARG A 249 -13.34 2.73 1.38
N VAL A 250 -12.11 2.52 1.84
CA VAL A 250 -11.70 2.78 3.22
C VAL A 250 -11.21 4.22 3.29
N LYS A 251 -11.89 5.06 4.06
CA LYS A 251 -11.42 6.41 4.42
C LYS A 251 -10.83 6.36 5.82
N LEU A 252 -9.58 6.76 5.96
CA LEU A 252 -8.93 6.88 7.26
C LEU A 252 -9.06 8.31 7.76
N ASP A 253 -9.05 8.45 9.08
CA ASP A 253 -9.23 9.73 9.75
C ASP A 253 -8.02 10.65 9.52
N LEU A 254 -8.29 11.79 8.88
CA LEU A 254 -7.30 12.80 8.53
C LEU A 254 -6.73 13.52 9.76
N GLU A 255 -7.44 13.57 10.88
CA GLU A 255 -6.94 14.19 12.12
C GLU A 255 -5.80 13.40 12.74
N LYS A 256 -5.75 12.10 12.46
CA LYS A 256 -4.72 11.17 12.92
C LYS A 256 -3.45 11.17 12.04
N VAL A 257 -3.50 11.85 10.90
CA VAL A 257 -2.34 12.06 10.01
C VAL A 257 -1.47 13.16 10.61
N ARG A 258 -0.50 12.73 11.42
CA ARG A 258 0.45 13.57 12.16
C ARG A 258 1.83 12.94 12.09
N SER A 259 2.87 13.70 12.42
CA SER A 259 4.22 13.12 12.52
C SER A 259 4.23 11.97 13.52
N ASP A 260 5.04 10.97 13.20
CA ASP A 260 5.30 9.77 14.00
C ASP A 260 4.11 8.83 14.21
N THR A 261 3.04 8.96 13.39
CA THR A 261 1.89 8.06 13.43
C THR A 261 1.90 7.02 12.31
N ILE A 262 1.15 5.93 12.52
CA ILE A 262 1.07 4.81 11.57
C ILE A 262 -0.39 4.37 11.41
N PHE A 263 -0.79 4.06 10.17
CA PHE A 263 -1.94 3.22 9.90
C PHE A 263 -1.50 1.86 9.35
N VAL A 264 -2.14 0.80 9.82
CA VAL A 264 -1.98 -0.55 9.27
C VAL A 264 -3.33 -1.04 8.80
N LEU A 265 -3.48 -1.34 7.50
CA LEU A 265 -4.64 -2.02 6.95
C LEU A 265 -4.33 -3.51 6.80
N ILE A 266 -5.17 -4.34 7.40
CA ILE A 266 -5.07 -5.80 7.41
C ILE A 266 -6.19 -6.33 6.52
N PRO A 267 -5.89 -7.08 5.44
CA PRO A 267 -6.93 -7.58 4.53
C PRO A 267 -7.82 -8.58 5.24
N GLN A 268 -9.14 -8.48 5.03
CA GLN A 268 -10.12 -9.46 5.47
C GLN A 268 -10.30 -10.57 4.41
N PRO A 269 -10.77 -11.77 4.81
CA PRO A 269 -11.21 -12.78 3.87
C PRO A 269 -12.34 -12.27 2.98
N THR A 270 -12.31 -12.61 1.69
CA THR A 270 -13.38 -12.30 0.73
C THR A 270 -13.88 -13.59 0.07
N CYS A 271 -15.00 -13.52 -0.67
CA CYS A 271 -15.50 -14.69 -1.39
C CYS A 271 -14.46 -15.31 -2.32
N GLY A 272 -13.62 -14.49 -2.96
CA GLY A 272 -12.55 -14.97 -3.85
C GLY A 272 -11.50 -15.87 -3.17
N ASP A 273 -11.43 -15.87 -1.83
CA ASP A 273 -10.56 -16.80 -1.09
C ASP A 273 -11.14 -18.22 -1.01
N MET A 274 -12.43 -18.39 -1.27
CA MET A 274 -13.10 -19.68 -1.31
C MET A 274 -12.94 -20.29 -2.70
N THR A 275 -11.95 -21.16 -2.85
CA THR A 275 -11.55 -21.72 -4.15
C THR A 275 -12.39 -22.91 -4.61
N ASP A 276 -13.40 -23.32 -3.84
CA ASP A 276 -14.30 -24.40 -4.21
C ASP A 276 -15.74 -24.11 -3.80
N CYS A 277 -16.67 -24.75 -4.50
CA CYS A 277 -18.11 -24.55 -4.33
C CYS A 277 -18.58 -24.78 -2.90
N SER A 278 -18.06 -25.82 -2.24
CA SER A 278 -18.51 -26.19 -0.90
C SER A 278 -18.05 -25.16 0.14
N ARG A 279 -16.79 -24.71 0.07
CA ARG A 279 -16.28 -23.64 0.94
C ARG A 279 -16.97 -22.31 0.67
N CYS A 280 -17.30 -22.02 -0.59
CA CYS A 280 -18.00 -20.80 -0.97
C CYS A 280 -19.39 -20.72 -0.30
N LEU A 281 -20.20 -21.77 -0.48
CA LEU A 281 -21.58 -21.80 0.03
C LEU A 281 -21.67 -21.95 1.55
N ASN A 282 -20.67 -22.56 2.17
CA ASN A 282 -20.59 -22.70 3.63
C ASN A 282 -19.71 -21.62 4.29
N SER A 283 -19.33 -20.57 3.55
CA SER A 283 -18.51 -19.50 4.10
C SER A 283 -19.27 -18.72 5.17
N SER A 284 -18.59 -18.41 6.27
CA SER A 284 -19.13 -17.62 7.38
C SER A 284 -18.41 -16.26 7.49
N ILE A 285 -18.14 -15.65 6.34
CA ILE A 285 -17.47 -14.34 6.25
C ILE A 285 -18.52 -13.23 6.08
N GLU A 286 -18.10 -11.97 6.09
CA GLU A 286 -18.99 -10.79 6.02
C GLU A 286 -19.68 -10.61 4.65
N PHE A 287 -19.31 -11.41 3.63
CA PHE A 287 -19.81 -11.30 2.28
C PHE A 287 -20.89 -12.35 1.97
N ASP A 288 -21.91 -11.93 1.21
CA ASP A 288 -22.97 -12.80 0.68
C ASP A 288 -22.46 -13.60 -0.53
N CYS A 289 -21.59 -14.58 -0.26
CA CYS A 289 -20.91 -15.33 -1.30
C CYS A 289 -21.83 -16.26 -2.10
N GLY A 290 -21.66 -16.25 -3.42
CA GLY A 290 -22.25 -17.18 -4.34
C GLY A 290 -21.20 -17.89 -5.19
N TRP A 291 -21.49 -19.13 -5.58
CA TRP A 291 -20.64 -19.89 -6.50
C TRP A 291 -21.15 -19.77 -7.94
N CYS A 292 -20.27 -19.42 -8.87
CA CYS A 292 -20.56 -19.44 -10.30
C CYS A 292 -19.81 -20.59 -10.99
N SER A 293 -20.57 -21.60 -11.43
CA SER A 293 -19.99 -22.80 -12.05
C SER A 293 -19.38 -22.51 -13.41
N SER A 294 -19.92 -21.55 -14.17
CA SER A 294 -19.37 -21.16 -15.48
C SER A 294 -18.00 -20.52 -15.38
N LEU A 295 -17.69 -19.89 -14.24
CA LEU A 295 -16.41 -19.21 -14.00
C LEU A 295 -15.51 -19.95 -13.01
N ASP A 296 -15.99 -21.07 -12.44
CA ASP A 296 -15.33 -21.84 -11.40
C ASP A 296 -14.83 -20.95 -10.24
N ARG A 297 -15.71 -20.05 -9.77
CA ARG A 297 -15.33 -18.96 -8.88
C ARG A 297 -16.42 -18.60 -7.87
N CYS A 298 -15.97 -18.27 -6.66
CA CYS A 298 -16.78 -17.68 -5.61
C CYS A 298 -16.70 -16.13 -5.63
N SER A 299 -17.84 -15.45 -5.54
CA SER A 299 -17.94 -13.98 -5.49
C SER A 299 -19.27 -13.55 -4.86
N ASP A 300 -19.33 -12.35 -4.32
CA ASP A 300 -20.57 -11.65 -3.95
C ASP A 300 -21.18 -10.87 -5.14
N GLY A 301 -20.53 -10.93 -6.31
CA GLY A 301 -20.93 -10.22 -7.52
C GLY A 301 -20.54 -8.73 -7.55
N ASN A 302 -19.80 -8.24 -6.55
CA ASN A 302 -19.38 -6.84 -6.45
C ASN A 302 -17.87 -6.72 -6.19
N ASP A 303 -17.08 -7.19 -7.16
CA ASP A 303 -15.62 -7.14 -7.13
C ASP A 303 -15.03 -6.67 -8.47
N TRP A 304 -13.69 -6.69 -8.60
CA TRP A 304 -12.98 -6.28 -9.81
C TRP A 304 -13.40 -7.04 -11.09
N LEU A 305 -14.02 -8.22 -10.96
CA LEU A 305 -14.54 -9.07 -12.03
C LEU A 305 -16.06 -9.02 -12.17
N THR A 306 -16.75 -8.07 -11.52
CA THR A 306 -18.22 -7.90 -11.59
C THR A 306 -18.75 -7.97 -13.02
N THR A 307 -18.05 -7.37 -13.99
CA THR A 307 -18.54 -7.40 -15.37
C THR A 307 -18.49 -8.81 -15.97
N THR A 308 -17.43 -9.57 -15.71
CA THR A 308 -17.33 -10.97 -16.16
C THR A 308 -18.33 -11.87 -15.43
N TRP A 309 -18.58 -11.60 -14.15
CA TRP A 309 -19.61 -12.27 -13.35
C TRP A 309 -21.00 -12.10 -13.96
N ASN A 310 -21.37 -10.88 -14.34
CA ASN A 310 -22.65 -10.59 -14.96
C ASN A 310 -22.77 -11.18 -16.37
N ASP A 311 -21.70 -11.13 -17.17
CA ASP A 311 -21.70 -11.66 -18.55
C ASP A 311 -21.85 -13.20 -18.60
N ALA A 312 -21.52 -13.89 -17.51
CA ALA A 312 -21.68 -15.35 -17.38
C ALA A 312 -23.00 -15.76 -16.72
N ASP A 313 -23.95 -14.83 -16.57
CA ASP A 313 -25.25 -15.03 -15.92
C ASP A 313 -25.15 -15.61 -14.49
N CYS A 314 -24.02 -15.37 -13.81
CA CYS A 314 -23.78 -15.87 -12.46
C CYS A 314 -24.85 -15.43 -11.43
N PRO A 315 -25.43 -14.20 -11.47
CA PRO A 315 -26.50 -13.83 -10.55
C PRO A 315 -27.73 -14.76 -10.58
N MET A 316 -27.98 -15.46 -11.68
CA MET A 316 -29.06 -16.44 -11.79
C MET A 316 -28.64 -17.82 -11.25
N GLN A 317 -27.36 -18.18 -11.37
CA GLN A 317 -26.82 -19.46 -10.90
C GLN A 317 -26.76 -19.55 -9.38
N VAL A 318 -26.47 -18.44 -8.68
CA VAL A 318 -26.36 -18.42 -7.21
C VAL A 318 -27.67 -18.81 -6.52
N LYS A 319 -28.82 -18.66 -7.19
CA LYS A 319 -30.13 -19.05 -6.63
C LYS A 319 -30.31 -20.57 -6.52
N ASN A 320 -29.60 -21.34 -7.35
CA ASN A 320 -29.61 -22.82 -7.36
C ASN A 320 -28.19 -23.31 -7.66
N PRO A 321 -27.22 -23.15 -6.74
CA PRO A 321 -25.82 -23.40 -7.05
C PRO A 321 -25.58 -24.91 -7.21
N PRO A 322 -25.24 -25.40 -8.42
CA PRO A 322 -24.94 -26.80 -8.61
C PRO A 322 -23.49 -27.02 -8.19
N CYS A 323 -23.22 -27.30 -6.91
CA CYS A 323 -21.98 -27.98 -6.58
C CYS A 323 -22.07 -29.38 -7.22
N LYS A 324 -21.60 -29.53 -8.46
CA LYS A 324 -21.48 -30.83 -9.10
C LYS A 324 -20.69 -31.73 -8.15
N GLY A 325 -21.26 -32.88 -7.83
CA GLY A 325 -21.02 -33.62 -6.60
C GLY A 325 -19.56 -33.71 -6.15
N LEU A 326 -19.35 -33.43 -4.86
CA LEU A 326 -18.56 -34.33 -4.03
C LEU A 326 -19.22 -35.72 -4.13
N GLU A 327 -18.93 -36.46 -5.20
CA GLU A 327 -19.12 -37.90 -5.15
C GLU A 327 -18.12 -38.44 -4.14
N THR A 328 -18.57 -38.48 -2.89
CA THR A 328 -18.03 -39.39 -1.90
C THR A 328 -18.19 -40.76 -2.53
N THR A 329 -17.10 -41.30 -3.08
CA THR A 329 -17.01 -42.72 -3.36
C THR A 329 -17.08 -43.41 -2.00
N SER A 330 -18.30 -43.53 -1.48
CA SER A 330 -18.68 -44.46 -0.43
C SER A 330 -18.56 -45.85 -1.05
N ARG A 331 -17.31 -46.31 -1.15
CA ARG A 331 -17.04 -47.71 -1.42
C ARG A 331 -17.65 -48.46 -0.23
N PRO A 332 -18.62 -49.36 -0.44
CA PRO A 332 -19.17 -50.14 0.66
C PRO A 332 -18.03 -50.90 1.32
N SER A 333 -17.85 -50.67 2.61
CA SER A 333 -16.93 -51.44 3.43
C SER A 333 -17.54 -52.81 3.65
N THR A 334 -17.26 -53.75 2.74
CA THR A 334 -17.49 -55.17 3.01
C THR A 334 -16.33 -55.66 3.86
N SER A 335 -16.56 -55.77 5.17
CA SER A 335 -15.71 -56.60 6.04
C SER A 335 -15.86 -58.08 5.67
N PRO A 336 -14.78 -58.85 5.74
CA PRO A 336 -14.86 -60.12 6.46
C PRO A 336 -13.82 -60.19 7.59
N SER A 337 -14.29 -60.69 8.73
CA SER A 337 -13.55 -60.98 9.95
C SER A 337 -12.62 -62.19 9.83
N ILE A 338 -11.37 -61.99 10.27
CA ILE A 338 -10.49 -62.78 11.16
C ILE A 338 -10.42 -64.33 11.10
N TYR A 339 -9.15 -64.79 11.20
CA TYR A 339 -8.56 -66.09 11.61
C TYR A 339 -8.28 -67.09 10.46
N SER A 340 -7.08 -67.67 10.28
CA SER A 340 -6.04 -68.06 11.25
C SER A 340 -4.62 -68.02 10.68
N SER A 341 -3.67 -67.90 11.62
CA SER A 341 -2.21 -67.97 11.48
C SER A 341 -1.70 -69.32 10.96
N THR A 342 -0.59 -69.31 10.21
CA THR A 342 0.50 -70.27 10.42
C THR A 342 1.83 -69.75 9.88
N VAL A 343 2.84 -69.89 10.73
CA VAL A 343 4.27 -69.62 10.55
C VAL A 343 4.89 -70.72 9.67
N THR A 344 5.95 -70.43 8.90
CA THR A 344 7.30 -71.06 9.00
C THR A 344 8.14 -70.84 7.72
N SER A 345 9.41 -70.50 7.98
CA SER A 345 10.55 -70.31 7.09
C SER A 345 11.05 -71.55 6.34
N SER A 346 11.64 -71.34 5.16
CA SER A 346 12.84 -72.04 4.62
C SER A 346 13.25 -71.33 3.31
N VAL A 347 14.40 -70.62 3.15
CA VAL A 347 15.80 -71.11 3.02
C VAL A 347 15.91 -71.98 1.76
N HIS A 348 16.68 -71.74 0.68
CA HIS A 348 18.06 -71.21 0.52
C HIS A 348 18.40 -70.95 -1.00
N PRO A 349 19.66 -70.77 -1.50
CA PRO A 349 20.14 -69.52 -2.12
C PRO A 349 20.91 -69.67 -3.48
N SER A 350 21.47 -68.55 -3.98
CA SER A 350 22.82 -68.47 -4.58
C SER A 350 23.28 -66.99 -4.59
N LEU A 351 24.19 -66.56 -3.69
CA LEU A 351 25.67 -66.38 -3.86
C LEU A 351 26.06 -65.85 -5.26
N SER A 352 26.83 -64.77 -5.42
CA SER A 352 28.06 -64.29 -4.73
C SER A 352 28.33 -62.80 -5.08
N GLN A 353 28.58 -61.89 -4.12
CA GLN A 353 29.91 -61.35 -3.66
C GLN A 353 30.75 -60.70 -4.78
N GLU A 354 31.48 -59.57 -4.67
CA GLU A 354 31.89 -58.59 -3.63
C GLU A 354 32.83 -57.58 -4.37
N LYS A 355 32.85 -56.25 -4.17
CA LYS A 355 33.85 -55.46 -3.39
C LYS A 355 33.72 -53.97 -3.81
N THR A 356 33.45 -52.97 -2.98
CA THR A 356 34.23 -52.18 -1.97
C THR A 356 35.25 -51.13 -2.51
N ASN A 357 35.04 -49.87 -2.04
CA ASN A 357 35.98 -48.77 -1.71
C ASN A 357 36.04 -47.46 -2.54
N THR A 358 35.90 -46.36 -1.78
CA THR A 358 35.94 -44.87 -1.89
C THR A 358 37.27 -44.23 -2.42
N PRO A 359 37.52 -42.88 -2.38
CA PRO A 359 36.76 -41.63 -2.68
C PRO A 359 37.58 -40.57 -3.51
N HIS A 360 36.94 -39.49 -4.03
CA HIS A 360 37.43 -38.08 -4.20
C HIS A 360 36.89 -37.31 -5.44
N ASP A 361 36.48 -36.06 -5.15
CA ASP A 361 36.03 -34.87 -5.93
C ASP A 361 36.76 -34.52 -7.27
N PRO A 362 36.44 -33.38 -7.92
CA PRO A 362 35.20 -32.96 -8.60
C PRO A 362 35.51 -32.56 -10.07
N ILE A 363 34.54 -32.04 -10.84
CA ILE A 363 34.66 -31.03 -11.93
C ILE A 363 33.70 -31.28 -13.13
N LYS A 364 33.07 -30.17 -13.53
CA LYS A 364 32.49 -29.80 -14.85
C LYS A 364 31.01 -30.08 -15.15
N ALA A 365 30.26 -28.99 -15.02
CA ALA A 365 29.04 -28.70 -15.74
C ALA A 365 29.24 -28.68 -17.27
N ASN A 366 28.28 -29.24 -18.03
CA ASN A 366 27.41 -28.45 -18.90
C ASN A 366 26.13 -29.24 -19.28
N PRO A 367 25.04 -28.55 -19.66
CA PRO A 367 23.67 -29.02 -19.52
C PRO A 367 23.13 -29.71 -20.76
N GLY A 368 22.13 -30.56 -20.56
CA GLY A 368 21.29 -31.04 -21.63
C GLY A 368 20.48 -32.25 -21.23
N GLN A 369 19.31 -32.04 -20.61
CA GLN A 369 18.09 -32.76 -21.01
C GLN A 369 16.85 -32.17 -20.32
N ARG A 370 15.79 -32.16 -21.11
CA ARG A 370 14.62 -31.32 -21.08
C ARG A 370 13.48 -32.11 -20.43
N LEU A 371 13.02 -31.68 -19.27
CA LEU A 371 11.73 -32.11 -18.70
C LEU A 371 10.60 -31.38 -19.44
N THR A 372 9.61 -32.14 -19.88
CA THR A 372 8.42 -31.70 -20.62
C THR A 372 7.41 -30.99 -19.70
N PRO A 373 6.88 -29.81 -20.06
CA PRO A 373 5.69 -29.24 -19.41
C PRO A 373 4.39 -29.67 -20.11
N GLY A 374 3.35 -29.90 -19.30
CA GLY A 374 1.99 -30.29 -19.70
C GLY A 374 1.20 -29.25 -20.51
N PRO A 375 -0.11 -29.49 -20.73
CA PRO A 375 -0.88 -28.89 -21.84
C PRO A 375 -1.04 -27.38 -21.71
N LYS A 376 -0.78 -26.67 -22.81
CA LYS A 376 -1.02 -25.22 -22.94
C LYS A 376 -2.53 -24.93 -23.14
N PRO A 377 -3.05 -23.81 -22.59
CA PRO A 377 -4.40 -23.33 -22.90
C PRO A 377 -4.50 -22.82 -24.36
N PRO A 378 -5.72 -22.76 -24.94
CA PRO A 378 -5.92 -22.54 -26.37
C PRO A 378 -5.46 -21.15 -26.83
N ASN A 379 -4.83 -21.15 -28.00
CA ASN A 379 -4.30 -19.99 -28.69
C ASN A 379 -5.46 -19.12 -29.22
N TYR A 380 -5.77 -18.00 -28.58
CA TYR A 380 -6.52 -16.92 -29.23
C TYR A 380 -5.55 -16.12 -30.09
N GLU A 381 -5.55 -16.40 -31.40
CA GLU A 381 -4.91 -15.55 -32.39
C GLU A 381 -5.63 -14.20 -32.40
N VAL A 382 -4.99 -13.17 -31.84
CA VAL A 382 -5.36 -11.78 -32.09
C VAL A 382 -4.99 -11.49 -33.55
N PRO A 383 -5.93 -11.05 -34.41
CA PRO A 383 -5.57 -10.58 -35.73
C PRO A 383 -4.64 -9.38 -35.55
N ARG A 384 -3.35 -9.57 -35.86
CA ARG A 384 -2.45 -8.44 -36.10
C ARG A 384 -2.94 -7.77 -37.37
N LYS A 385 -3.87 -6.84 -37.25
CA LYS A 385 -4.07 -5.83 -38.28
C LYS A 385 -2.83 -4.94 -38.23
N GLY A 386 -1.78 -5.35 -38.95
CA GLY A 386 -0.69 -4.48 -39.32
C GLY A 386 -1.35 -3.29 -40.02
N ARG A 387 -1.31 -2.12 -39.36
CA ARG A 387 -1.62 -0.86 -40.03
C ARG A 387 -0.47 -0.65 -41.00
N SER A 388 -0.66 -1.07 -42.24
CA SER A 388 -0.01 -0.42 -43.36
C SER A 388 -0.38 1.05 -43.23
N MET A 389 0.60 1.89 -42.91
CA MET A 389 0.44 3.33 -42.91
C MET A 389 0.26 3.70 -44.38
N GLU A 390 -0.98 3.91 -44.80
CA GLU A 390 -1.33 4.36 -46.14
C GLU A 390 -0.41 5.53 -46.51
N THR A 391 0.26 5.39 -47.66
CA THR A 391 1.13 6.40 -48.27
C THR A 391 0.47 7.79 -48.29
N ASP A 392 -0.86 7.81 -48.35
CA ASP A 392 -1.72 9.01 -48.35
C ASP A 392 -1.65 9.82 -47.05
N ALA A 393 -1.44 9.17 -45.89
CA ALA A 393 -1.32 9.86 -44.60
C ALA A 393 0.02 10.61 -44.49
N ILE A 394 1.09 10.05 -45.07
CA ILE A 394 2.43 10.68 -45.09
C ILE A 394 2.42 11.89 -46.03
N VAL A 395 1.78 11.77 -47.20
CA VAL A 395 1.60 12.88 -48.15
C VAL A 395 0.79 14.00 -47.50
N GLY A 396 -0.28 13.69 -46.77
CA GLY A 396 -1.07 14.69 -46.06
C GLY A 396 -0.27 15.48 -45.01
N ILE A 397 0.58 14.79 -44.23
CA ILE A 397 1.45 15.45 -43.24
C ILE A 397 2.49 16.35 -43.92
N LEU A 398 3.09 15.90 -45.02
CA LEU A 398 4.08 16.69 -45.75
C LEU A 398 3.45 17.95 -46.37
N VAL A 399 2.27 17.83 -46.98
CA VAL A 399 1.52 18.98 -47.52
C VAL A 399 1.14 19.95 -46.40
N GLY A 400 0.68 19.45 -45.25
CA GLY A 400 0.38 20.27 -44.07
C GLY A 400 1.59 21.06 -43.56
N MET A 401 2.77 20.42 -43.51
CA MET A 401 4.01 21.10 -43.12
C MET A 401 4.41 22.20 -44.11
N PHE A 402 4.29 21.95 -45.41
CA PHE A 402 4.58 22.97 -46.43
C PHE A 402 3.65 24.19 -46.32
N ILE A 403 2.36 23.97 -46.10
CA ILE A 403 1.39 25.07 -45.92
C ILE A 403 1.74 25.88 -44.67
N MET A 404 2.08 25.22 -43.55
CA MET A 404 2.48 25.91 -42.33
C MET A 404 3.74 26.76 -42.52
N ILE A 405 4.75 26.24 -43.22
CA ILE A 405 5.97 27.00 -43.53
C ILE A 405 5.66 28.20 -44.42
N ALA A 406 4.79 28.05 -45.42
CA ALA A 406 4.38 29.15 -46.29
C ALA A 406 3.64 30.25 -45.52
N ILE A 407 2.76 29.90 -44.58
CA ILE A 407 2.06 30.87 -43.72
C ILE A 407 3.05 31.61 -42.82
N ILE A 408 4.03 30.91 -42.24
CA ILE A 408 5.08 31.52 -41.41
C ILE A 408 5.94 32.47 -42.27
N ALA A 409 6.36 32.06 -43.46
CA ALA A 409 7.14 32.90 -44.36
C ALA A 409 6.36 34.15 -44.79
N TRP A 410 5.06 34.02 -45.10
CA TRP A 410 4.20 35.14 -45.46
C TRP A 410 4.01 36.10 -44.27
N THR A 411 3.72 35.60 -43.09
CA THR A 411 3.55 36.44 -41.88
C THR A 411 4.84 37.21 -41.55
N VAL A 412 6.01 36.58 -41.67
CA VAL A 412 7.31 37.25 -41.53
C VAL A 412 7.51 38.32 -42.62
N HIS A 413 7.17 38.03 -43.88
CA HIS A 413 7.29 38.99 -44.98
C HIS A 413 6.42 40.24 -44.74
N ILE A 414 5.16 40.07 -44.33
CA ILE A 414 4.26 41.19 -44.00
C ILE A 414 4.81 41.99 -42.82
N CYS A 415 5.25 41.33 -41.76
CA CYS A 415 5.79 42.01 -40.59
C CYS A 415 7.07 42.80 -40.91
N SER A 416 7.89 42.30 -41.84
CA SER A 416 9.09 42.99 -42.30
C SER A 416 8.77 44.27 -43.09
N LYS A 417 7.71 44.27 -43.90
CA LYS A 417 7.28 45.46 -44.67
C LYS A 417 6.66 46.56 -43.81
N LYS A 418 6.02 46.21 -42.69
CA LYS A 418 5.48 47.22 -41.76
C LYS A 418 6.55 47.99 -40.98
N LYS A 419 7.80 47.52 -40.97
CA LYS A 419 8.89 48.14 -40.19
C LYS A 419 9.69 49.22 -40.96
N SER A 420 9.38 49.46 -42.24
CA SER A 420 10.13 50.37 -43.10
C SER A 420 9.50 51.76 -43.32
N GLU A 421 8.49 52.16 -42.54
CA GLU A 421 8.04 53.56 -42.55
C GLU A 421 8.88 54.40 -41.57
N PRO A 422 9.71 55.35 -42.03
CA PRO A 422 10.43 56.25 -41.15
C PRO A 422 9.46 57.26 -40.53
N LYS A 423 9.44 57.34 -39.20
CA LYS A 423 8.73 58.42 -38.48
C LYS A 423 9.46 59.74 -38.73
N VAL A 424 8.88 60.60 -39.57
CA VAL A 424 9.28 62.01 -39.67
C VAL A 424 8.83 62.71 -38.38
N VAL A 425 9.79 63.13 -37.56
CA VAL A 425 9.53 64.00 -36.41
C VAL A 425 9.71 65.43 -36.89
N VAL A 426 8.60 66.15 -37.08
CA VAL A 426 8.62 67.60 -37.28
C VAL A 426 8.79 68.24 -35.92
N VAL A 427 9.95 68.87 -35.68
CA VAL A 427 10.15 69.79 -34.56
C VAL A 427 9.93 71.19 -35.12
N GLN A 428 8.81 71.84 -34.76
CA GLN A 428 8.68 73.29 -34.95
C GLN A 428 9.53 73.99 -33.88
N ILE A 429 10.39 74.90 -34.35
CA ILE A 429 11.22 75.80 -33.57
C ILE A 429 10.43 77.10 -33.35
#